data_AF-A0A3B1C9L7-F1
#
_entry.id   AF-A0A3B1C9L7-F1
#
_cell.length_a   1.000
_cell.length_b   1.000
_cell.length_c   1.000
_cell.angle_alpha   90.00
_cell.angle_beta   90.00
_cell.angle_gamma   90.00
#
_symmetry.space_group_name_H-M   'P 1'
#
loop_
_entity.id
_entity.type
_entity.pdbx_description
1 polymer ?
#
loop_
_entity_poly.entity_id
_entity_poly.type
_entity_poly.pdbx_seq_one_letter_code
_entity_poly.pdbx_strand_id
1 'polypeptide(L)'
;MAITKKYIKSKKKYKIAFTMPEEISKKFKPASVVGDFNSWDSNVNEMKKNKKTGEFKATIELPEHQEYKFRYLLDGEQWSNDESADKYIITHFGDSEDCVIVLD
;
A
#
# COMPACT_ATOMS: atom_id res chain seq x y z
N MET A 1 3.49 6.68 7.55
CA MET A 1 2.58 5.56 7.22
C MET A 1 3.17 4.28 7.80
N ALA A 2 2.48 3.15 7.71
CA ALA A 2 2.97 1.90 8.30
C ALA A 2 2.55 0.67 7.49
N ILE A 3 3.48 -0.28 7.36
CA ILE A 3 3.29 -1.56 6.69
C ILE A 3 3.53 -2.68 7.70
N THR A 4 2.55 -3.55 7.87
CA THR A 4 2.71 -4.77 8.70
C THR A 4 2.60 -5.99 7.81
N LYS A 5 3.58 -6.91 7.93
CA LYS A 5 3.60 -8.17 7.20
C LYS A 5 3.35 -9.32 8.17
N LYS A 6 2.37 -10.18 7.86
CA LYS A 6 2.09 -11.40 8.64
C LYS A 6 2.06 -12.61 7.73
N TYR A 7 2.99 -13.54 7.93
CA TYR A 7 3.00 -14.79 7.16
C TYR A 7 1.87 -15.75 7.58
N ILE A 8 1.15 -16.28 6.60
CA ILE A 8 0.08 -17.27 6.76
C ILE A 8 0.58 -18.60 6.22
N LYS A 9 1.19 -19.41 7.11
CA LYS A 9 1.80 -20.71 6.79
C LYS A 9 0.88 -21.64 5.98
N SER A 10 -0.41 -21.72 6.34
CA SER A 10 -1.37 -22.61 5.67
C SER A 10 -1.66 -22.22 4.22
N LYS A 11 -1.42 -20.96 3.84
CA LYS A 11 -1.67 -20.44 2.50
C LYS A 11 -0.39 -20.15 1.72
N LYS A 12 0.79 -20.22 2.34
CA LYS A 12 2.07 -19.79 1.76
C LYS A 12 2.00 -18.36 1.19
N LYS A 13 1.42 -17.45 1.97
CA LYS A 13 1.19 -16.05 1.62
C LYS A 13 1.46 -15.14 2.80
N TYR A 14 1.81 -13.90 2.52
CA TYR A 14 1.82 -12.82 3.50
C TYR A 14 0.53 -12.02 3.45
N LYS A 15 -0.07 -11.77 4.60
CA LYS A 15 -1.09 -10.76 4.78
C LYS A 15 -0.41 -9.43 5.11
N ILE A 16 -0.49 -8.51 4.18
CA ILE A 16 0.10 -7.17 4.27
C ILE A 16 -1.00 -6.19 4.65
N ALA A 17 -0.78 -5.44 5.72
CA ALA A 17 -1.65 -4.36 6.15
C ALA A 17 -0.96 -3.02 5.94
N PHE A 18 -1.58 -2.18 5.11
CA PHE A 18 -1.17 -0.80 4.85
C PHE A 18 -2.01 0.13 5.71
N THR A 19 -1.37 1.04 6.44
CA THR A 19 -2.06 1.96 7.36
C THR A 19 -1.57 3.39 7.15
N MET A 20 -2.52 4.33 7.04
CA MET A 20 -2.22 5.76 7.05
C MET A 20 -2.81 6.39 8.32
N PRO A 21 -2.07 7.33 8.94
CA PRO A 21 -2.52 7.96 10.17
C PRO A 21 -3.73 8.87 9.92
N GLU A 22 -4.45 9.20 10.99
CA GLU A 22 -5.72 9.93 10.90
C GLU A 22 -5.56 11.29 10.19
N GLU A 23 -4.42 11.96 10.35
CA GLU A 23 -4.13 13.27 9.75
C GLU A 23 -4.25 13.24 8.23
N ILE A 24 -3.86 12.13 7.58
CA ILE A 24 -4.03 11.93 6.14
C ILE A 24 -5.53 11.73 5.84
N SER A 25 -6.21 10.88 6.59
CA SER A 25 -7.64 10.58 6.40
C SER A 25 -8.60 11.77 6.65
N LYS A 26 -8.11 12.82 7.31
CA LYS A 26 -8.82 14.07 7.56
C LYS A 26 -8.70 15.03 6.38
N LYS A 27 -7.61 14.92 5.62
CA LYS A 27 -7.28 15.80 4.49
C LYS A 27 -7.74 15.22 3.15
N PHE A 28 -7.58 13.92 2.98
CA PHE A 28 -7.80 13.24 1.70
C PHE A 28 -8.89 12.17 1.85
N LYS A 29 -9.87 12.18 0.94
CA LYS A 29 -10.86 11.13 0.71
C LYS A 29 -11.33 11.17 -0.77
N PRO A 30 -11.14 10.08 -1.55
CA PRO A 30 -10.70 8.73 -1.15
C PRO A 30 -9.18 8.55 -1.01
N ALA A 31 -8.75 7.41 -0.46
CA ALA A 31 -7.35 6.97 -0.47
C ALA A 31 -7.28 5.51 -0.91
N SER A 32 -6.40 5.17 -1.85
CA SER A 32 -6.21 3.81 -2.37
C SER A 32 -4.75 3.39 -2.27
N VAL A 33 -4.53 2.09 -2.07
CA VAL A 33 -3.21 1.49 -2.29
C VAL A 33 -3.23 0.80 -3.65
N VAL A 34 -2.24 1.08 -4.49
CA VAL A 34 -2.17 0.55 -5.86
C VAL A 34 -0.79 -0.02 -6.11
N GLY A 35 -0.71 -1.06 -6.92
CA GLY A 35 0.55 -1.72 -7.20
C GLY A 35 0.39 -2.95 -8.08
N ASP A 36 1.46 -3.73 -8.15
CA ASP A 36 1.52 -4.90 -9.03
C ASP A 36 0.39 -5.91 -8.75
N PHE A 37 -0.03 -6.03 -7.48
CA PHE A 37 -1.09 -6.93 -7.03
C PHE A 37 -2.51 -6.57 -7.50
N ASN A 38 -2.71 -5.37 -8.02
CA ASN A 38 -4.00 -4.93 -8.58
C ASN A 38 -3.85 -4.25 -9.94
N SER A 39 -2.74 -4.52 -10.64
CA SER A 39 -2.45 -3.91 -11.95
C SER A 39 -2.52 -2.38 -11.93
N TRP A 40 -2.15 -1.79 -10.80
CA TRP A 40 -2.15 -0.33 -10.59
C TRP A 40 -3.53 0.34 -10.71
N ASP A 41 -4.62 -0.41 -10.51
CA ASP A 41 -6.00 0.12 -10.54
C ASP A 41 -6.41 0.71 -9.17
N SER A 42 -6.68 2.02 -9.15
CA SER A 42 -7.08 2.76 -7.95
C SER A 42 -8.46 2.41 -7.42
N ASN A 43 -9.29 1.72 -8.19
CA ASN A 43 -10.65 1.35 -7.81
C ASN A 43 -10.72 -0.01 -7.10
N VAL A 44 -9.67 -0.83 -7.18
CA VAL A 44 -9.69 -2.21 -6.65
C VAL A 44 -9.39 -2.25 -5.15
N ASN A 45 -8.52 -1.38 -4.65
CA ASN A 45 -8.05 -1.40 -3.27
C ASN A 45 -8.16 -0.03 -2.56
N GLU A 46 -9.36 0.55 -2.56
CA GLU A 46 -9.69 1.69 -1.71
C GLU A 46 -9.53 1.33 -0.21
N MET A 47 -8.87 2.22 0.54
CA MET A 47 -8.59 2.04 1.95
C MET A 47 -9.81 2.41 2.80
N LYS A 48 -10.12 1.58 3.79
CA LYS A 48 -11.26 1.81 4.69
C LYS A 48 -10.84 2.66 5.88
N LYS A 49 -11.62 3.70 6.18
CA LYS A 49 -11.41 4.51 7.40
C LYS A 49 -11.88 3.73 8.63
N ASN A 50 -10.98 3.53 9.58
CA ASN A 50 -11.32 3.01 10.90
C ASN A 50 -12.13 4.09 11.65
N LYS A 51 -13.36 3.78 12.04
CA LYS A 51 -14.25 4.75 12.71
C LYS A 51 -13.79 5.14 14.12
N LYS A 52 -12.97 4.32 14.78
CA LYS A 52 -12.47 4.57 16.14
C LYS A 52 -11.17 5.36 16.15
N THR A 53 -10.18 4.93 15.34
CA THR A 53 -8.85 5.56 15.30
C THR A 53 -8.75 6.65 14.24
N GLY A 54 -9.68 6.66 13.28
CA GLY A 54 -9.62 7.57 12.13
C GLY A 54 -8.61 7.15 11.06
N GLU A 55 -7.77 6.16 11.29
CA GLU A 55 -6.75 5.71 10.33
C GLU A 55 -7.38 5.10 9.07
N PHE A 56 -6.73 5.26 7.92
CA PHE A 56 -7.06 4.46 6.75
C PHE A 56 -6.32 3.13 6.80
N LYS A 57 -7.00 2.06 6.37
CA LYS A 57 -6.41 0.73 6.30
C LYS A 57 -6.85 -0.04 5.07
N ALA A 58 -5.89 -0.67 4.41
CA ALA A 58 -6.11 -1.72 3.42
C ALA A 58 -5.35 -2.99 3.82
N THR A 59 -5.82 -4.14 3.37
CA THR A 59 -5.16 -5.42 3.66
C THR A 59 -5.24 -6.34 2.47
N ILE A 60 -4.08 -6.85 2.06
CA ILE A 60 -3.90 -7.64 0.84
C ILE A 60 -3.14 -8.93 1.19
N GLU A 61 -3.47 -10.05 0.55
CA GLU A 61 -2.73 -11.31 0.67
C GLU A 61 -1.84 -11.50 -0.56
N LEU A 62 -0.53 -11.52 -0.38
CA LEU A 62 0.47 -11.65 -1.44
C LEU A 62 1.24 -12.98 -1.32
N PRO A 63 1.52 -13.67 -2.44
CA PRO A 63 2.45 -14.79 -2.48
C PRO A 63 3.85 -14.46 -1.91
N GLU A 64 4.47 -15.45 -1.30
CA GLU A 64 5.87 -15.45 -0.84
C GLU A 64 6.89 -15.45 -2.00
N HIS A 65 8.17 -15.24 -1.67
CA HIS A 65 9.32 -15.27 -2.60
C HIS A 65 9.23 -14.28 -3.77
N GLN A 66 8.60 -13.13 -3.57
CA GLN A 66 8.35 -12.13 -4.61
C GLN A 66 8.46 -10.71 -4.06
N GLU A 67 8.69 -9.79 -4.97
CA GLU A 67 8.66 -8.36 -4.68
C GLU A 67 7.47 -7.71 -5.39
N TYR A 68 6.86 -6.72 -4.74
CA TYR A 68 5.71 -6.01 -5.27
C TYR A 68 5.94 -4.51 -5.17
N LYS A 69 5.86 -3.83 -6.30
CA LYS A 69 5.83 -2.37 -6.35
C LYS A 69 4.45 -1.86 -5.98
N PHE A 70 4.41 -0.74 -5.29
CA PHE A 70 3.16 -0.08 -4.91
C PHE A 70 3.36 1.40 -4.63
N ARG A 71 2.27 2.15 -4.64
CA ARG A 71 2.16 3.52 -4.13
C ARG A 71 0.77 3.75 -3.54
N TYR A 72 0.57 4.90 -2.92
CA TYR A 72 -0.75 5.36 -2.52
C TYR A 72 -1.26 6.46 -3.45
N LEU A 73 -2.56 6.42 -3.76
CA LEU A 73 -3.26 7.48 -4.49
C LEU A 73 -4.28 8.13 -3.57
N LEU A 74 -4.09 9.42 -3.29
CA LEU A 74 -4.93 10.25 -2.44
C LEU A 74 -5.77 11.19 -3.32
N ASP A 75 -7.06 11.31 -3.03
CA ASP A 75 -8.03 12.13 -3.79
C ASP A 75 -8.10 11.83 -5.29
N GLY A 76 -7.58 10.67 -5.71
CA GLY A 76 -7.53 10.26 -7.12
C GLY A 76 -6.43 10.93 -7.94
N GLU A 77 -5.62 11.83 -7.36
CA GLU A 77 -4.62 12.62 -8.10
C GLU A 77 -3.26 12.71 -7.43
N GLN A 78 -3.20 12.64 -6.09
CA GLN A 78 -1.95 12.83 -5.36
C GLN A 78 -1.29 11.51 -5.02
N TRP A 79 -0.10 11.30 -5.57
CA TRP A 79 0.72 10.12 -5.29
C TRP A 79 1.56 10.30 -4.03
N SER A 80 1.63 9.24 -3.22
CA SER A 80 2.42 9.20 -2.00
C SER A 80 3.14 7.87 -1.82
N ASN A 81 4.36 7.95 -1.29
CA ASN A 81 5.21 6.80 -1.00
C ASN A 81 5.22 6.54 0.52
N ASP A 82 5.30 5.28 0.93
CA ASP A 82 5.39 4.87 2.33
C ASP A 82 6.84 4.84 2.81
N GLU A 83 7.18 5.62 3.84
CA GLU A 83 8.51 5.62 4.44
C GLU A 83 8.92 4.26 5.04
N SER A 84 7.94 3.38 5.30
CA SER A 84 8.14 2.03 5.82
C SER A 84 8.31 0.96 4.73
N ALA A 85 8.39 1.35 3.45
CA ALA A 85 8.68 0.42 2.36
C ALA A 85 10.07 -0.21 2.52
N ASP A 86 10.26 -1.45 2.03
CA ASP A 86 11.56 -2.13 2.17
C ASP A 86 12.63 -1.51 1.27
N LYS A 87 12.21 -0.95 0.13
CA LYS A 87 13.06 -0.20 -0.80
C LYS A 87 12.23 0.69 -1.72
N TYR A 88 12.93 1.49 -2.50
CA TYR A 88 12.39 2.34 -3.55
C TYR A 88 13.06 1.99 -4.88
N ILE A 89 12.30 2.07 -5.97
CA ILE A 89 12.82 1.87 -7.31
C ILE A 89 12.34 2.98 -8.23
N ILE A 90 13.26 3.53 -9.02
CA ILE A 90 12.94 4.56 -10.01
C ILE A 90 11.90 4.00 -10.99
N THR A 91 10.85 4.79 -11.23
CA THR A 91 9.81 4.49 -12.22
C THR A 91 10.38 4.46 -13.63
N HIS A 92 9.66 3.86 -14.58
CA HIS A 92 10.12 3.80 -15.97
C HIS A 92 10.34 5.20 -16.60
N PHE A 93 9.65 6.22 -16.10
CA PHE A 93 9.75 7.60 -16.57
C PHE A 93 10.95 8.36 -15.99
N GLY A 94 11.58 7.83 -14.93
CA GLY A 94 12.81 8.40 -14.36
C GLY A 94 12.62 9.64 -13.47
N ASP A 95 11.38 10.09 -13.28
CA ASP A 95 11.03 11.33 -12.56
C ASP A 95 10.45 11.07 -11.15
N SER A 96 10.16 9.80 -10.84
CA SER A 96 9.59 9.37 -9.57
C SER A 96 10.05 7.98 -9.17
N GLU A 97 9.70 7.55 -7.96
CA GLU A 97 10.01 6.23 -7.41
C GLU A 97 8.76 5.50 -6.94
N ASP A 98 8.74 4.19 -7.09
CA ASP A 98 7.76 3.28 -6.50
C ASP A 98 8.30 2.69 -5.19
N CYS A 99 7.43 2.54 -4.19
CA CYS A 99 7.74 1.73 -3.02
C CYS A 99 7.77 0.25 -3.41
N VAL A 100 8.57 -0.56 -2.71
CA VAL A 100 8.60 -2.00 -2.92
C VAL A 100 8.45 -2.74 -1.60
N ILE A 101 7.65 -3.79 -1.63
CA ILE A 101 7.58 -4.81 -0.58
C ILE A 101 8.37 -6.03 -1.03
N VAL A 102 9.33 -6.46 -0.21
CA VAL A 102 10.08 -7.71 -0.37
C VAL A 102 9.48 -8.75 0.56
N LEU A 103 9.10 -9.90 0.00
CA LEU A 103 8.57 -11.05 0.74
C LEU A 103 9.47 -12.26 0.54
N ASP A 104 10.04 -12.72 1.66
CA ASP A 104 10.88 -13.92 1.73
C ASP A 104 10.13 -15.22 1.48
#